data_AF-A0A2J0MEA3-F1
#
_entry.id   AF-A0A2J0MEA3-F1
#
_cell.length_a   1.000
_cell.length_b   1.000
_cell.length_c   1.000
_cell.angle_alpha   90.00
_cell.angle_beta   90.00
_cell.angle_gamma   90.00
#
_symmetry.space_group_name_H-M   'P 1'
#
loop_
_entity.id
_entity.type
_entity.pdbx_description
1 polymer ?
#
loop_
_entity_poly.entity_id
_entity_poly.type
_entity_poly.pdbx_seq_one_letter_code
_entity_poly.pdbx_strand_id
1 'polypeptide(L)'
;MRKLMLAIFMLLMFTTAISYAAVPHLINYQGKVTDKGGNPLNGSYDITFRIYDAESAGNLLWEETQTGVVVDKGLFGILLGSVTALDIPFDKPYFLEIKVGTEVMSPRQRITSAGYAIRAEVAESVSGFDPGMVGTKIVDETGIGDGKVPVYRTSSGKLNYEILKVVDKGDYPFIFDDAVKTTAINNTSWAKCREMQVYYDGIVRFKFDGSVVGLSVSFKLYKNGVSIGTLRTTTLKNNNYATWSEDISVSSGDLIQVYATHNGSYMGTQANTRNFRACWNLGGGKIN
;
A
#
# COMPACT_ATOMS: atom_id res chain seq x y z
N MET A 1 23.02 -53.74 -25.17
CA MET A 1 21.60 -53.45 -25.47
C MET A 1 20.73 -53.31 -24.22
N ARG A 2 20.77 -54.26 -23.26
CA ARG A 2 19.95 -54.22 -22.02
C ARG A 2 20.15 -52.96 -21.13
N LYS A 3 21.40 -52.48 -21.01
CA LYS A 3 21.72 -51.24 -20.26
C LYS A 3 21.27 -49.95 -20.97
N LEU A 4 21.18 -49.97 -22.30
CA LEU A 4 20.70 -48.84 -23.10
C LEU A 4 19.18 -48.68 -23.01
N MET A 5 18.47 -49.82 -22.97
CA MET A 5 17.01 -49.85 -22.83
C MET A 5 16.55 -49.39 -21.43
N LEU A 6 17.30 -49.72 -20.38
CA LEU A 6 17.05 -49.22 -19.02
C LEU A 6 17.29 -47.72 -18.89
N ALA A 7 18.30 -47.17 -19.58
CA ALA A 7 18.57 -45.72 -19.55
C ALA A 7 17.46 -44.91 -20.26
N ILE A 8 16.91 -45.42 -21.36
CA ILE A 8 15.79 -44.78 -22.08
C ILE A 8 14.51 -44.83 -21.25
N PHE A 9 14.24 -45.94 -20.56
CA PHE A 9 13.07 -46.06 -19.68
C PHE A 9 13.14 -45.13 -18.46
N MET A 10 14.36 -44.92 -17.92
CA MET A 10 14.59 -43.99 -16.80
C MET A 10 14.50 -42.52 -17.23
N LEU A 11 14.83 -42.21 -18.49
CA LEU A 11 14.72 -40.88 -19.07
C LEU A 11 13.26 -40.49 -19.38
N LEU A 12 12.40 -41.45 -19.75
CA LEU A 12 10.97 -41.19 -19.97
C LEU A 12 10.17 -41.00 -18.67
N MET A 13 10.64 -41.48 -17.52
CA MET A 13 9.96 -41.29 -16.23
C MET A 13 10.14 -39.88 -15.63
N PHE A 14 10.95 -39.01 -16.24
CA PHE A 14 11.23 -37.67 -15.73
C PHE A 14 10.40 -36.55 -16.36
N THR A 15 9.43 -36.85 -17.24
CA THR A 15 8.51 -35.85 -17.77
C THR A 15 7.22 -35.80 -16.95
N THR A 16 7.31 -35.40 -15.68
CA THR A 16 6.12 -34.98 -14.94
C THR A 16 5.72 -33.61 -15.47
N ALA A 17 4.68 -33.55 -16.29
CA ALA A 17 4.06 -32.30 -16.69
C ALA A 17 3.57 -31.58 -15.43
N ILE A 18 4.11 -30.40 -15.17
CA ILE A 18 3.65 -29.53 -14.09
C ILE A 18 2.29 -28.99 -14.55
N SER A 19 1.21 -29.56 -14.02
CA SER A 19 -0.13 -28.99 -14.13
C SER A 19 -0.21 -27.80 -13.20
N TYR A 20 -0.19 -26.59 -13.76
CA TYR A 20 -0.57 -25.40 -13.00
C TYR A 20 -2.09 -25.39 -12.90
N ALA A 21 -2.62 -25.85 -11.77
CA ALA A 21 -4.02 -25.63 -11.44
C ALA A 21 -4.18 -24.14 -11.14
N ALA A 22 -4.68 -23.36 -12.12
CA ALA A 22 -5.09 -21.99 -11.88
C ALA A 22 -6.24 -22.01 -10.88
N VAL A 23 -6.09 -21.29 -9.77
CA VAL A 23 -7.16 -21.13 -8.79
C VAL A 23 -8.27 -20.33 -9.47
N PRO A 24 -9.52 -20.85 -9.53
CA PRO A 24 -10.62 -20.12 -10.14
C PRO A 24 -10.86 -18.80 -9.41
N HIS A 25 -10.87 -17.69 -10.13
CA HIS A 25 -11.23 -16.39 -9.56
C HIS A 25 -12.74 -16.33 -9.31
N LEU A 26 -13.14 -16.16 -8.05
CA LEU A 26 -14.54 -16.09 -7.64
C LEU A 26 -14.88 -14.70 -7.11
N ILE A 27 -16.00 -14.12 -7.55
CA ILE A 27 -16.53 -12.84 -7.04
C ILE A 27 -17.83 -13.09 -6.29
N ASN A 28 -17.87 -12.73 -5.00
CA ASN A 28 -19.12 -12.66 -4.26
C ASN A 28 -20.01 -11.53 -4.81
N TYR A 29 -21.22 -11.88 -5.25
CA TYR A 29 -22.20 -10.93 -5.76
C TYR A 29 -23.52 -11.08 -5.01
N GLN A 30 -24.04 -9.96 -4.50
CA GLN A 30 -25.36 -9.90 -3.87
C GLN A 30 -26.24 -8.92 -4.62
N GLY A 31 -27.47 -9.33 -4.90
CA GLY A 31 -28.42 -8.52 -5.66
C GLY A 31 -29.80 -8.51 -5.02
N LYS A 32 -30.57 -7.46 -5.35
CA LYS A 32 -32.01 -7.38 -5.06
C LYS A 32 -32.80 -7.38 -6.36
N VAL A 33 -33.73 -8.32 -6.51
CA VAL A 33 -34.66 -8.41 -7.64
C VAL A 33 -36.07 -8.05 -7.17
N THR A 34 -36.70 -7.16 -7.93
CA THR A 34 -38.10 -6.75 -7.73
C THR A 34 -38.88 -6.89 -9.02
N ASP A 35 -40.20 -6.97 -8.92
CA ASP A 35 -41.09 -6.82 -10.08
C ASP A 35 -41.15 -5.35 -10.57
N LYS A 36 -41.91 -5.09 -11.64
CA LYS A 36 -42.11 -3.74 -12.20
C LYS A 36 -42.83 -2.79 -11.23
N GLY A 37 -43.52 -3.31 -10.22
CA GLY A 37 -44.17 -2.56 -9.16
C GLY A 37 -43.28 -2.30 -7.94
N GLY A 38 -42.02 -2.80 -7.95
CA GLY A 38 -41.08 -2.68 -6.83
C GLY A 38 -41.28 -3.72 -5.73
N ASN A 39 -42.17 -4.70 -5.91
CA ASN A 39 -42.34 -5.76 -4.93
C ASN A 39 -41.18 -6.76 -5.02
N PRO A 40 -40.62 -7.22 -3.88
CA PRO A 40 -39.56 -8.22 -3.87
C PRO A 40 -40.07 -9.56 -4.44
N LEU A 41 -39.28 -10.15 -5.34
CA LEU A 41 -39.56 -11.50 -5.85
C LEU A 41 -39.11 -12.57 -4.84
N ASN A 42 -39.76 -13.74 -4.88
CA ASN A 42 -39.42 -14.89 -4.07
C ASN A 42 -39.50 -16.15 -4.92
N GLY A 43 -38.55 -17.07 -4.77
CA GLY A 43 -38.53 -18.33 -5.51
C GLY A 43 -37.15 -18.68 -6.05
N SER A 44 -37.11 -19.69 -6.91
CA SER A 44 -35.88 -20.14 -7.58
C SER A 44 -35.87 -19.63 -9.02
N TYR A 45 -34.78 -18.96 -9.42
CA TYR A 45 -34.65 -18.33 -10.73
C TYR A 45 -33.32 -18.68 -11.39
N ASP A 46 -33.33 -18.84 -12.71
CA ASP A 46 -32.10 -18.86 -13.49
C ASP A 46 -31.65 -17.43 -13.75
N ILE A 47 -30.42 -17.11 -13.35
CA ILE A 47 -29.83 -15.78 -13.48
C ILE A 47 -28.57 -15.87 -14.33
N THR A 48 -28.56 -15.16 -15.45
CA THR A 48 -27.40 -15.02 -16.33
C THR A 48 -26.69 -13.70 -16.05
N PHE A 49 -25.38 -13.78 -15.86
CA PHE A 49 -24.48 -12.65 -15.65
C PHE A 49 -23.58 -12.50 -16.86
N ARG A 50 -23.41 -11.26 -17.32
CA ARG A 50 -22.53 -10.93 -18.45
C ARG A 50 -21.65 -9.75 -18.11
N ILE A 51 -20.39 -9.81 -18.53
CA ILE A 51 -19.43 -8.71 -18.35
C ILE A 51 -19.09 -8.11 -19.71
N TYR A 52 -19.18 -6.78 -19.77
CA TYR A 52 -18.88 -5.97 -20.96
C TYR A 52 -17.76 -4.96 -20.67
N ASP A 53 -17.08 -4.52 -21.74
CA ASP A 53 -16.05 -3.46 -21.66
C ASP A 53 -16.59 -2.02 -21.76
N ALA A 54 -17.90 -1.84 -21.99
CA ALA A 54 -18.56 -0.54 -22.00
C ALA A 54 -20.00 -0.62 -21.46
N GLU A 55 -20.48 0.50 -20.92
CA GLU A 55 -21.82 0.66 -20.34
C GLU A 55 -22.94 0.40 -21.37
N SER A 56 -22.72 0.83 -22.61
CA SER A 56 -23.61 0.62 -23.74
C SER A 56 -22.81 0.23 -24.99
N ALA A 57 -23.34 -0.70 -25.80
CA ALA A 57 -22.74 -1.17 -27.05
C ALA A 57 -21.30 -1.76 -26.93
N GLY A 58 -20.88 -2.17 -25.73
CA GLY A 58 -19.59 -2.84 -25.51
C GLY A 58 -19.56 -4.29 -25.98
N ASN A 59 -18.34 -4.85 -26.03
CA ASN A 59 -18.08 -6.26 -26.34
C ASN A 59 -18.38 -7.14 -25.13
N LEU A 60 -19.02 -8.29 -25.35
CA LEU A 60 -19.20 -9.32 -24.33
C LEU A 60 -17.85 -10.00 -24.07
N LEU A 61 -17.41 -10.01 -22.82
CA LEU A 61 -16.13 -10.57 -22.41
C LEU A 61 -16.27 -11.86 -21.60
N TRP A 62 -17.38 -12.01 -20.87
CA TRP A 62 -17.65 -13.21 -20.07
C TRP A 62 -19.15 -13.36 -19.85
N GLU A 63 -19.60 -14.61 -19.78
CA GLU A 63 -20.98 -14.98 -19.49
C GLU A 63 -21.02 -16.21 -18.58
N GLU A 64 -21.90 -16.17 -17.59
CA GLU A 64 -22.21 -17.29 -16.71
C GLU A 64 -23.71 -17.35 -16.44
N THR A 65 -24.27 -18.56 -16.46
CA THR A 65 -25.65 -18.79 -16.01
C THR A 65 -25.64 -19.62 -14.74
N GLN A 66 -26.20 -19.06 -13.68
CA GLN A 66 -26.44 -19.72 -12.40
C GLN A 66 -27.88 -20.21 -12.39
N THR A 67 -28.06 -21.54 -12.37
CA THR A 67 -29.39 -22.15 -12.40
C THR A 67 -29.94 -22.33 -11.00
N GLY A 68 -31.24 -22.13 -10.84
CA GLY A 68 -31.95 -22.41 -9.59
C GLY A 68 -31.58 -21.50 -8.40
N VAL A 69 -31.15 -20.26 -8.64
CA VAL A 69 -30.77 -19.31 -7.58
C VAL A 69 -31.97 -19.00 -6.69
N VAL A 70 -31.84 -19.28 -5.39
CA VAL A 70 -32.88 -18.99 -4.40
C VAL A 70 -32.89 -17.49 -4.09
N VAL A 71 -34.02 -16.85 -4.35
CA VAL A 71 -34.30 -15.46 -4.01
C VAL A 71 -35.31 -15.43 -2.86
N ASP A 72 -34.92 -14.82 -1.74
CA ASP A 72 -35.79 -14.61 -0.57
C ASP A 72 -35.89 -13.11 -0.25
N LYS A 73 -37.12 -12.61 -0.16
CA LYS A 73 -37.47 -11.19 0.01
C LYS A 73 -36.75 -10.30 -1.03
N GLY A 74 -36.63 -10.82 -2.25
CA GLY A 74 -35.96 -10.17 -3.36
C GLY A 74 -34.44 -10.27 -3.31
N LEU A 75 -33.83 -10.79 -2.24
CA LEU A 75 -32.38 -10.84 -2.09
C LEU A 75 -31.82 -12.20 -2.53
N PHE A 76 -30.65 -12.18 -3.17
CA PHE A 76 -29.86 -13.37 -3.47
C PHE A 76 -28.37 -13.07 -3.32
N GLY A 77 -27.59 -14.12 -3.10
CA GLY A 77 -26.13 -14.08 -3.10
C GLY A 77 -25.58 -15.26 -3.89
N ILE A 78 -24.61 -14.99 -4.77
CA ILE A 78 -23.97 -15.99 -5.64
C ILE A 78 -22.46 -15.72 -5.73
N LEU A 79 -21.71 -16.72 -6.19
CA LEU A 79 -20.28 -16.59 -6.52
C LEU A 79 -20.13 -16.63 -8.04
N LEU A 80 -19.84 -15.48 -8.65
CA LEU A 80 -19.50 -15.41 -10.07
C LEU A 80 -18.16 -16.11 -10.31
N GLY A 81 -18.06 -16.90 -11.37
CA GLY A 81 -16.88 -17.70 -11.68
C GLY A 81 -16.98 -19.15 -11.22
N SER A 82 -18.04 -19.52 -10.48
CA SER A 82 -18.21 -20.87 -9.95
C SER A 82 -18.71 -21.88 -10.99
N VAL A 83 -19.27 -21.40 -12.10
CA VAL A 83 -19.77 -22.24 -13.20
C VAL A 83 -18.91 -22.05 -14.44
N THR A 84 -18.66 -20.78 -14.83
CA THR A 84 -17.76 -20.43 -15.93
C THR A 84 -16.57 -19.68 -15.36
N ALA A 85 -15.37 -20.25 -15.43
CA ALA A 85 -14.16 -19.61 -14.93
C ALA A 85 -14.04 -18.14 -15.39
N LEU A 86 -13.85 -17.24 -14.42
CA LEU A 86 -13.79 -15.80 -14.68
C LEU A 86 -12.34 -15.37 -14.95
N ASP A 87 -11.96 -15.39 -16.22
CA ASP A 87 -10.61 -15.03 -16.70
C ASP A 87 -10.62 -13.68 -17.44
N ILE A 88 -10.95 -12.61 -16.70
CA ILE A 88 -10.90 -11.23 -17.20
C ILE A 88 -9.84 -10.47 -16.38
N PRO A 89 -8.99 -9.64 -17.01
CA PRO A 89 -7.86 -8.99 -16.33
C PRO A 89 -8.23 -7.85 -15.37
N PHE A 90 -9.47 -7.38 -15.35
CA PHE A 90 -9.91 -6.24 -14.54
C PHE A 90 -9.00 -4.99 -14.66
N ASP A 91 -8.51 -4.69 -15.86
CA ASP A 91 -7.53 -3.62 -16.13
C ASP A 91 -8.15 -2.26 -16.54
N LYS A 92 -9.39 -2.27 -17.02
CA LYS A 92 -10.21 -1.10 -17.39
C LYS A 92 -11.57 -1.11 -16.66
N PRO A 93 -12.47 -0.14 -16.86
CA PRO A 93 -13.84 -0.26 -16.36
C PRO A 93 -14.58 -1.42 -17.04
N TYR A 94 -15.26 -2.24 -16.24
CA TYR A 94 -16.13 -3.31 -16.73
C TYR A 94 -17.54 -3.12 -16.22
N PHE A 95 -18.51 -3.64 -16.98
CA PHE A 95 -19.93 -3.44 -16.73
C PHE A 95 -20.66 -4.77 -16.70
N LEU A 96 -21.33 -5.04 -15.59
CA LEU A 96 -22.13 -6.23 -15.36
C LEU A 96 -23.56 -6.00 -15.85
N GLU A 97 -24.02 -6.87 -16.74
CA GLU A 97 -25.41 -7.04 -17.12
C GLU A 97 -25.98 -8.28 -16.42
N ILE A 98 -27.22 -8.18 -15.95
CA ILE A 98 -27.90 -9.25 -15.24
C ILE A 98 -29.20 -9.53 -15.97
N LYS A 99 -29.45 -10.80 -16.27
CA LYS A 99 -30.69 -11.28 -16.86
C LYS A 99 -31.32 -12.29 -15.91
N VAL A 100 -32.55 -12.02 -15.47
CA VAL A 100 -33.32 -12.92 -14.59
C VAL A 100 -34.44 -13.53 -15.43
N GLY A 101 -34.39 -14.84 -15.67
CA GLY A 101 -35.30 -15.52 -16.59
C GLY A 101 -35.19 -14.96 -18.03
N THR A 102 -36.23 -14.29 -18.52
CA THR A 102 -36.25 -13.66 -19.86
C THR A 102 -35.91 -12.17 -19.86
N GLU A 103 -35.91 -11.53 -18.70
CA GLU A 103 -35.80 -10.07 -18.56
C GLU A 103 -34.35 -9.63 -18.33
N VAL A 104 -33.88 -8.64 -19.10
CA VAL A 104 -32.55 -8.05 -18.95
C VAL A 104 -32.67 -6.79 -18.11
N MET A 105 -31.89 -6.72 -17.03
CA MET A 105 -31.82 -5.54 -16.16
C MET A 105 -30.96 -4.46 -16.81
N SER A 106 -31.47 -3.23 -16.86
CA SER A 106 -30.75 -2.06 -17.37
C SER A 106 -30.84 -0.88 -16.37
N PRO A 107 -29.84 0.02 -16.34
CA PRO A 107 -28.58 -0.01 -17.09
C PRO A 107 -27.58 -1.03 -16.54
N ARG A 108 -26.52 -1.33 -17.30
CA ARG A 108 -25.43 -2.19 -16.82
C ARG A 108 -24.74 -1.56 -15.62
N GLN A 109 -24.44 -2.36 -14.62
CA GLN A 109 -23.81 -1.89 -13.40
C GLN A 109 -22.29 -1.93 -13.54
N ARG A 110 -21.61 -0.83 -13.26
CA ARG A 110 -20.13 -0.82 -13.24
C ARG A 110 -19.62 -1.76 -12.14
N ILE A 111 -18.73 -2.67 -12.48
CA ILE A 111 -18.04 -3.53 -11.51
C ILE A 111 -17.05 -2.67 -10.73
N THR A 112 -17.23 -2.64 -9.41
CA THR A 112 -16.38 -1.87 -8.50
C THR A 112 -15.39 -2.79 -7.77
N SER A 113 -14.91 -2.37 -6.59
CA SER A 113 -13.75 -2.88 -5.85
C SER A 113 -13.61 -4.41 -5.72
N ALA A 114 -14.69 -5.20 -5.81
CA ALA A 114 -14.63 -6.65 -5.76
C ALA A 114 -13.96 -7.31 -6.99
N GLY A 115 -14.14 -6.75 -8.20
CA GLY A 115 -13.45 -7.26 -9.40
C GLY A 115 -11.97 -6.85 -9.43
N TYR A 116 -11.65 -5.64 -8.97
CA TYR A 116 -10.26 -5.16 -8.88
C TYR A 116 -9.44 -5.88 -7.80
N ALA A 117 -10.09 -6.54 -6.82
CA ALA A 117 -9.41 -7.33 -5.80
C ALA A 117 -8.73 -8.59 -6.37
N ILE A 118 -9.30 -9.21 -7.42
CA ILE A 118 -8.67 -10.32 -8.16
C ILE A 118 -7.34 -9.89 -8.79
N ARG A 119 -7.23 -8.64 -9.25
CA ARG A 119 -5.96 -8.11 -9.76
C ARG A 119 -4.90 -7.96 -8.66
N ALA A 120 -5.28 -7.76 -7.40
CA ALA A 120 -4.34 -7.71 -6.29
C ALA A 120 -3.69 -9.08 -6.03
N GLU A 121 -4.43 -10.18 -6.25
CA GLU A 121 -3.89 -11.56 -6.21
C GLU A 121 -2.89 -11.81 -7.35
N VAL A 122 -3.22 -11.42 -8.58
CA VAL A 122 -2.29 -11.56 -9.73
C VAL A 122 -1.03 -10.69 -9.57
N ALA A 123 -1.12 -9.55 -8.88
CA ALA A 123 0.04 -8.72 -8.56
C ALA A 123 0.98 -9.37 -7.52
N GLU A 124 0.49 -10.31 -6.69
CA GLU A 124 1.32 -11.14 -5.82
C GLU A 124 1.97 -12.32 -6.56
N SER A 125 1.39 -12.78 -7.68
CA SER A 125 1.98 -13.83 -8.53
C SER A 125 2.84 -13.26 -9.66
N VAL A 126 3.90 -12.49 -9.35
CA VAL A 126 4.97 -12.25 -10.33
C VAL A 126 5.88 -13.47 -10.37
N SER A 127 5.61 -14.38 -11.31
CA SER A 127 6.47 -15.52 -11.64
C SER A 127 7.74 -15.02 -12.34
N GLY A 128 8.79 -14.79 -11.55
CA GLY A 128 10.09 -14.38 -12.11
C GLY A 128 11.16 -13.93 -11.13
N PHE A 129 10.98 -14.07 -9.82
CA PHE A 129 12.01 -13.73 -8.85
C PHE A 129 12.75 -14.98 -8.36
N ASP A 130 14.08 -14.92 -8.41
CA ASP A 130 14.99 -15.91 -7.83
C ASP A 130 14.55 -16.27 -6.39
N PRO A 131 14.64 -17.55 -5.97
CA PRO A 131 14.19 -18.03 -4.65
C PRO A 131 14.87 -17.37 -3.43
N GLY A 132 15.76 -16.40 -3.64
CA GLY A 132 16.42 -15.62 -2.59
C GLY A 132 15.74 -14.30 -2.21
N MET A 133 14.62 -13.91 -2.86
CA MET A 133 14.00 -12.58 -2.63
C MET A 133 12.55 -12.59 -2.14
N VAL A 134 11.91 -13.75 -1.96
CA VAL A 134 10.53 -13.81 -1.44
C VAL A 134 10.54 -14.16 0.04
N GLY A 135 10.64 -13.13 0.87
CA GLY A 135 10.26 -13.22 2.27
C GLY A 135 8.75 -13.17 2.40
N THR A 136 8.05 -14.27 2.15
CA THR A 136 6.65 -14.43 2.58
C THR A 136 6.67 -14.53 4.10
N LYS A 137 6.57 -13.39 4.79
CA LYS A 137 6.14 -13.38 6.18
C LYS A 137 4.64 -13.14 6.18
N ILE A 138 3.89 -14.25 6.15
CA ILE A 138 2.54 -14.26 6.71
C ILE A 138 2.71 -13.78 8.15
N VAL A 139 2.15 -12.61 8.46
CA VAL A 139 1.97 -12.22 9.85
C VAL A 139 0.78 -13.03 10.30
N ASP A 140 1.01 -14.11 11.06
CA ASP A 140 -0.05 -14.70 11.85
C ASP A 140 -0.71 -13.56 12.63
N GLU A 141 -2.00 -13.35 12.36
CA GLU A 141 -2.86 -12.43 13.11
C GLU A 141 -2.92 -12.90 14.56
N THR A 142 -1.94 -12.49 15.35
CA THR A 142 -2.07 -12.41 16.79
C THR A 142 -2.48 -10.98 17.12
N GLY A 143 -3.79 -10.76 16.98
CA GLY A 143 -4.58 -9.64 17.50
C GLY A 143 -3.85 -8.32 17.75
N ILE A 144 -3.86 -7.44 16.76
CA ILE A 144 -3.74 -6.00 16.98
C ILE A 144 -4.83 -5.34 16.11
N GLY A 145 -5.92 -4.95 16.76
CA GLY A 145 -7.08 -4.34 16.10
C GLY A 145 -6.75 -3.02 15.38
N ASP A 146 -7.43 -2.83 14.24
CA ASP A 146 -7.78 -1.55 13.58
C ASP A 146 -6.78 -0.40 13.60
N GLY A 147 -5.51 -0.67 13.28
CA GLY A 147 -4.50 0.36 13.06
C GLY A 147 -3.60 -0.02 11.89
N LYS A 148 -3.96 0.35 10.67
CA LYS A 148 -3.07 0.23 9.51
C LYS A 148 -1.85 1.12 9.72
N VAL A 149 -0.73 0.54 10.16
CA VAL A 149 0.58 1.22 10.22
C VAL A 149 1.11 1.36 8.79
N PRO A 150 1.36 2.57 8.28
CA PRO A 150 1.86 2.73 6.92
C PRO A 150 3.35 2.34 6.83
N VAL A 151 3.67 1.45 5.88
CA VAL A 151 5.03 0.97 5.58
C VAL A 151 5.62 1.80 4.44
N TYR A 152 6.86 2.30 4.58
CA TYR A 152 7.50 3.14 3.56
C TYR A 152 8.66 2.43 2.85
N ARG A 153 8.75 2.67 1.54
CA ARG A 153 9.87 2.27 0.68
C ARG A 153 10.94 3.36 0.69
N THR A 154 12.20 2.99 0.88
CA THR A 154 13.34 3.90 0.66
C THR A 154 13.76 3.88 -0.82
N SER A 155 14.49 4.91 -1.26
CA SER A 155 14.98 5.07 -2.64
C SER A 155 15.96 3.99 -3.12
N SER A 156 16.37 3.06 -2.25
CA SER A 156 17.22 1.91 -2.58
C SER A 156 16.43 0.62 -2.81
N GLY A 157 15.09 0.65 -2.74
CA GLY A 157 14.24 -0.50 -3.05
C GLY A 157 14.25 -1.62 -2.01
N LYS A 158 14.96 -1.47 -0.88
CA LYS A 158 14.91 -2.44 0.24
C LYS A 158 13.80 -2.08 1.22
N LEU A 159 12.91 -3.05 1.48
CA LEU A 159 11.98 -3.04 2.61
C LEU A 159 12.76 -3.41 3.87
N ASN A 160 13.09 -2.45 4.72
CA ASN A 160 13.58 -2.76 6.06
C ASN A 160 12.38 -2.97 6.99
N TYR A 161 12.05 -4.23 7.26
CA TYR A 161 11.02 -4.67 8.22
C TYR A 161 11.39 -4.33 9.69
N GLU A 162 12.55 -3.74 9.97
CA GLU A 162 13.01 -3.45 11.33
C GLU A 162 12.29 -2.29 12.06
N ILE A 163 11.29 -1.67 11.42
CA ILE A 163 10.50 -0.62 12.04
C ILE A 163 9.39 -1.26 12.88
N LEU A 164 9.65 -1.40 14.18
CA LEU A 164 8.73 -1.06 15.27
C LEU A 164 9.44 -1.30 16.61
N LYS A 165 10.65 -0.76 16.78
CA LYS A 165 11.03 -0.36 18.14
C LYS A 165 10.17 0.86 18.44
N VAL A 166 9.20 0.70 19.34
CA VAL A 166 8.46 1.79 19.95
C VAL A 166 9.48 2.80 20.47
N VAL A 167 9.76 3.85 19.68
CA VAL A 167 10.58 4.97 20.12
C VAL A 167 9.60 5.90 20.83
N ASP A 168 9.43 5.59 22.11
CA ASP A 168 8.54 6.24 23.08
C ASP A 168 7.05 6.00 22.89
N LYS A 169 6.37 5.84 24.02
CA LYS A 169 4.94 5.54 24.14
C LYS A 169 4.12 6.66 23.48
N GLY A 170 3.61 6.42 22.27
CA GLY A 170 2.61 7.27 21.61
C GLY A 170 3.04 7.93 20.29
N ASP A 171 4.29 7.76 19.85
CA ASP A 171 4.75 8.26 18.55
C ASP A 171 5.02 7.09 17.60
N TYR A 172 4.23 6.99 16.54
CA TYR A 172 4.40 5.99 15.47
C TYR A 172 5.12 6.62 14.28
N PRO A 173 6.44 6.46 14.19
CA PRO A 173 7.22 7.01 13.10
C PRO A 173 6.96 6.22 11.81
N PHE A 174 6.81 6.95 10.70
CA PHE A 174 6.43 6.33 9.44
C PHE A 174 7.48 6.53 8.33
N ILE A 175 8.15 7.68 8.26
CA ILE A 175 9.36 7.87 7.41
C ILE A 175 10.60 7.91 8.30
N PHE A 176 11.60 7.10 7.98
CA PHE A 176 12.89 7.09 8.68
C PHE A 176 14.07 7.28 7.73
N ASP A 177 14.90 8.26 8.06
CA ASP A 177 16.30 8.37 7.63
C ASP A 177 17.15 8.39 8.92
N ASP A 178 17.72 7.23 9.25
CA ASP A 178 18.50 6.99 10.48
C ASP A 178 20.02 7.17 10.27
N ALA A 179 20.48 7.06 9.02
CA ALA A 179 21.87 7.26 8.66
C ALA A 179 22.32 8.67 9.07
N VAL A 180 23.53 8.80 9.64
CA VAL A 180 24.10 10.11 9.93
C VAL A 180 24.46 10.83 8.64
N LYS A 181 24.12 12.12 8.54
CA LYS A 181 24.53 13.00 7.45
C LYS A 181 25.23 14.22 8.02
N THR A 182 26.44 14.43 7.53
CA THR A 182 27.28 15.58 7.81
C THR A 182 27.11 16.58 6.68
N THR A 183 26.74 17.81 7.02
CA THR A 183 26.54 18.90 6.07
C THR A 183 27.52 20.03 6.41
N ALA A 184 28.34 20.43 5.44
CA ALA A 184 29.13 21.65 5.58
C ALA A 184 28.19 22.85 5.62
N ILE A 185 28.41 23.75 6.58
CA ILE A 185 27.56 24.92 6.80
C ILE A 185 28.42 26.18 6.91
N ASN A 186 27.79 27.34 6.78
CA ASN A 186 28.45 28.64 6.88
C ASN A 186 27.64 29.59 7.78
N ASN A 187 28.14 30.82 7.97
CA ASN A 187 27.55 31.84 8.83
C ASN A 187 26.75 32.93 8.10
N THR A 188 26.56 32.80 6.78
CA THR A 188 25.85 33.79 5.96
C THR A 188 24.58 33.22 5.33
N SER A 189 24.41 31.91 5.32
CA SER A 189 23.25 31.22 4.78
C SER A 189 22.91 29.95 5.54
N TRP A 190 21.64 29.57 5.39
CA TRP A 190 21.11 28.30 5.88
C TRP A 190 21.36 27.22 4.85
N ALA A 191 21.95 26.10 5.26
CA ALA A 191 22.20 24.94 4.41
C ALA A 191 21.19 23.82 4.69
N LYS A 192 20.67 23.18 3.64
CA LYS A 192 19.72 22.05 3.76
C LYS A 192 20.44 20.79 4.24
N CYS A 193 20.13 20.32 5.43
CA CYS A 193 20.66 19.09 5.99
C CYS A 193 19.81 17.88 5.61
N ARG A 194 18.48 17.98 5.76
CA ARG A 194 17.54 16.89 5.51
C ARG A 194 16.32 17.35 4.75
N GLU A 195 15.65 16.41 4.10
CA GLU A 195 14.41 16.62 3.36
C GLU A 195 13.58 15.34 3.38
N MET A 196 12.27 15.50 3.50
CA MET A 196 11.29 14.45 3.30
C MET A 196 10.07 15.02 2.60
N GLN A 197 9.45 14.24 1.72
CA GLN A 197 8.14 14.56 1.16
C GLN A 197 7.06 13.90 2.02
N VAL A 198 6.01 14.65 2.31
CA VAL A 198 4.82 14.19 3.04
C VAL A 198 3.76 13.78 2.01
N TYR A 199 2.99 12.73 2.30
CA TYR A 199 1.97 12.18 1.37
C TYR A 199 0.55 12.22 1.94
N TYR A 200 0.31 13.07 2.93
CA TYR A 200 -0.95 13.15 3.65
C TYR A 200 -1.12 14.53 4.28
N ASP A 201 -2.36 14.86 4.63
CA ASP A 201 -2.75 16.16 5.16
C ASP A 201 -2.91 16.12 6.67
N GLY A 202 -2.67 17.24 7.35
CA GLY A 202 -2.96 17.42 8.78
C GLY A 202 -1.79 17.94 9.59
N ILE A 203 -1.84 17.73 10.91
CA ILE A 203 -0.77 18.11 11.85
C ILE A 203 0.09 16.89 12.15
N VAL A 204 1.40 17.06 12.01
CA VAL A 204 2.38 15.96 12.10
C VAL A 204 3.52 16.37 12.98
N ARG A 205 3.95 15.46 13.87
CA ARG A 205 5.13 15.67 14.69
C ARG A 205 6.39 15.28 13.94
N PHE A 206 7.18 16.26 13.55
CA PHE A 206 8.51 16.00 12.99
C PHE A 206 9.54 15.93 14.11
N LYS A 207 10.40 14.93 14.08
CA LYS A 207 11.52 14.77 15.01
C LYS A 207 12.83 14.65 14.26
N PHE A 208 13.90 15.24 14.80
CA PHE A 208 15.25 15.04 14.29
C PHE A 208 16.28 15.17 15.40
N ASP A 209 17.44 14.56 15.17
CA ASP A 209 18.59 14.64 16.05
C ASP A 209 19.66 15.52 15.40
N GLY A 210 20.24 16.46 16.15
CA GLY A 210 21.32 17.32 15.69
C GLY A 210 22.55 17.30 16.59
N SER A 211 23.73 17.34 15.98
CA SER A 211 25.02 17.53 16.63
C SER A 211 25.97 18.34 15.74
N VAL A 212 27.14 18.68 16.27
CA VAL A 212 28.07 19.62 15.63
C VAL A 212 29.47 19.03 15.46
N VAL A 213 30.16 19.51 14.43
CA VAL A 213 31.62 19.58 14.37
C VAL A 213 32.00 21.05 14.38
N GLY A 214 33.00 21.43 15.19
CA GLY A 214 33.44 22.83 15.28
C GLY A 214 32.61 23.65 16.27
N LEU A 215 31.93 24.69 15.79
CA LEU A 215 31.20 25.66 16.62
C LEU A 215 29.76 25.21 16.94
N SER A 216 29.07 26.02 17.73
CA SER A 216 27.63 25.89 17.96
C SER A 216 26.87 25.99 16.63
N VAL A 217 25.91 25.08 16.43
CA VAL A 217 25.08 25.02 15.23
C VAL A 217 23.64 25.26 15.59
N SER A 218 22.99 26.09 14.78
CA SER A 218 21.57 26.38 14.84
C SER A 218 20.84 25.61 13.74
N PHE A 219 19.72 25.00 14.09
CA PHE A 219 18.83 24.22 13.24
C PHE A 219 17.43 24.85 13.23
N LYS A 220 16.72 24.70 12.12
CA LYS A 220 15.31 25.12 11.99
C LYS A 220 14.60 24.29 10.94
N LEU A 221 13.31 24.00 11.15
CA LEU A 221 12.48 23.32 10.16
C LEU A 221 11.96 24.30 9.11
N TYR A 222 11.91 23.81 7.87
CA TYR A 222 11.43 24.50 6.69
C TYR A 222 10.37 23.65 6.01
N LYS A 223 9.42 24.32 5.34
CA LYS A 223 8.40 23.72 4.51
C LYS A 223 8.44 24.37 3.14
N ASN A 224 8.67 23.57 2.10
CA ASN A 224 8.81 24.05 0.73
C ASN A 224 9.81 25.23 0.62
N GLY A 225 10.92 25.15 1.35
CA GLY A 225 11.95 26.20 1.39
C GLY A 225 11.63 27.43 2.26
N VAL A 226 10.48 27.48 2.95
CA VAL A 226 10.10 28.57 3.86
C VAL A 226 10.27 28.15 5.32
N SER A 227 10.89 28.99 6.15
CA SER A 227 11.12 28.64 7.56
C SER A 227 9.81 28.60 8.35
N ILE A 228 9.57 27.50 9.08
CA ILE A 228 8.32 27.27 9.83
C ILE A 228 8.55 26.84 11.28
N GLY A 229 9.70 26.23 11.58
CA GLY A 229 9.95 25.67 12.91
C GLY A 229 10.60 26.63 13.90
N THR A 230 10.70 26.19 15.13
CA THR A 230 11.42 26.87 16.20
C THR A 230 12.93 26.78 15.98
N LEU A 231 13.66 27.87 16.24
CA LEU A 231 15.13 27.88 16.21
C LEU A 231 15.66 26.97 17.34
N ARG A 232 16.50 25.98 16.99
CA ARG A 232 17.16 25.09 17.95
C ARG A 232 18.66 25.23 17.83
N THR A 233 19.39 25.23 18.93
CA THR A 233 20.86 25.37 18.91
C THR A 233 21.48 24.29 19.78
N THR A 234 22.63 23.75 19.36
CA THR A 234 23.38 22.77 20.14
C THR A 234 24.88 22.97 19.99
N THR A 235 25.62 22.55 21.01
CA THR A 235 27.09 22.45 21.04
C THR A 235 27.56 21.01 21.21
N LEU A 236 26.64 20.04 21.20
CA LEU A 236 26.95 18.62 21.40
C LEU A 236 27.81 18.08 20.23
N LYS A 237 28.88 17.36 20.58
CA LYS A 237 29.92 16.86 19.68
C LYS A 237 30.12 15.36 19.87
N ASN A 238 31.00 14.76 19.05
CA ASN A 238 31.52 13.40 19.25
C ASN A 238 30.41 12.35 19.36
N ASN A 239 29.49 12.36 18.39
CA ASN A 239 28.36 11.41 18.31
C ASN A 239 27.31 11.55 19.44
N ASN A 240 27.36 12.62 20.25
CA ASN A 240 26.26 13.03 21.13
C ASN A 240 25.30 13.96 20.39
N TYR A 241 23.99 13.69 20.47
CA TYR A 241 22.96 14.42 19.73
C TYR A 241 21.89 14.97 20.66
N ALA A 242 21.36 16.14 20.31
CA ALA A 242 20.13 16.66 20.87
C ALA A 242 18.96 16.22 19.98
N THR A 243 17.88 15.74 20.58
CA THR A 243 16.65 15.38 19.87
C THR A 243 15.61 16.48 20.04
N TRP A 244 15.01 16.90 18.94
CA TRP A 244 13.93 17.88 18.95
C TRP A 244 12.71 17.34 18.21
N SER A 245 11.54 17.84 18.60
CA SER A 245 10.25 17.54 17.97
C SER A 245 9.39 18.79 17.84
N GLU A 246 8.60 18.88 16.77
CA GLU A 246 7.67 19.97 16.54
C GLU A 246 6.48 19.52 15.69
N ASP A 247 5.28 19.99 16.06
CA ASP A 247 4.03 19.67 15.37
C ASP A 247 3.79 20.71 14.27
N ILE A 248 3.76 20.25 13.02
CA ILE A 248 3.67 21.10 11.84
C ILE A 248 2.43 20.74 11.03
N SER A 249 1.68 21.75 10.59
CA SER A 249 0.60 21.58 9.62
C SER A 249 1.15 21.39 8.20
N VAL A 250 0.77 20.29 7.56
CA VAL A 250 1.27 19.86 6.25
C VAL A 250 0.13 19.43 5.33
N SER A 251 0.40 19.49 4.04
CA SER A 251 -0.43 18.92 2.98
C SER A 251 0.37 17.87 2.20
N SER A 252 -0.34 16.92 1.58
CA SER A 252 0.23 15.93 0.69
C SER A 252 1.01 16.62 -0.43
N GLY A 253 2.25 16.21 -0.63
CA GLY A 253 3.21 16.82 -1.52
C GLY A 253 4.19 17.80 -0.86
N ASP A 254 3.91 18.30 0.35
CA ASP A 254 4.80 19.23 1.06
C ASP A 254 6.18 18.59 1.32
N LEU A 255 7.23 19.37 1.09
CA LEU A 255 8.61 19.03 1.46
C LEU A 255 8.94 19.63 2.82
N ILE A 256 9.24 18.78 3.79
CA ILE A 256 9.72 19.18 5.12
C ILE A 256 11.22 18.97 5.21
N GLN A 257 11.92 20.03 5.60
CA GLN A 257 13.37 20.11 5.52
C GLN A 257 13.96 20.57 6.84
N VAL A 258 15.13 20.04 7.18
CA VAL A 258 15.96 20.56 8.28
C VAL A 258 17.07 21.38 7.67
N TYR A 259 17.18 22.64 8.06
CA TYR A 259 18.29 23.52 7.68
C TYR A 259 19.16 23.85 8.88
N ALA A 260 20.44 24.15 8.63
CA ALA A 260 21.38 24.55 9.66
C ALA A 260 22.29 25.72 9.25
N THR A 261 22.75 26.47 10.24
CA THR A 261 23.73 27.58 10.12
C THR A 261 24.53 27.73 11.43
N HIS A 262 25.57 28.56 11.45
CA HIS A 262 26.30 28.93 12.65
C HIS A 262 26.61 30.43 12.68
N ASN A 263 26.91 30.99 13.85
CA ASN A 263 27.14 32.44 13.98
C ASN A 263 28.62 32.83 14.15
N GLY A 264 29.55 31.87 14.17
CA GLY A 264 30.98 32.17 14.33
C GLY A 264 31.80 32.14 13.05
N SER A 265 33.07 32.55 13.13
CA SER A 265 33.97 32.72 11.97
C SER A 265 34.71 31.45 11.54
N TYR A 266 34.53 30.32 12.22
CA TYR A 266 35.24 29.08 11.88
C TYR A 266 34.60 28.39 10.67
N MET A 267 35.35 28.28 9.58
CA MET A 267 34.90 27.75 8.28
C MET A 267 34.81 26.22 8.20
N GLY A 268 35.26 25.49 9.24
CA GLY A 268 35.16 24.03 9.32
C GLY A 268 33.95 23.52 10.11
N THR A 269 32.97 24.38 10.39
CA THR A 269 31.79 23.99 11.16
C THR A 269 30.89 23.11 10.30
N GLN A 270 30.45 21.98 10.85
CA GLN A 270 29.54 21.05 10.16
C GLN A 270 28.34 20.72 11.04
N ALA A 271 27.19 20.55 10.39
CA ALA A 271 25.97 20.08 11.01
C ALA A 271 25.82 18.58 10.77
N ASN A 272 25.77 17.81 11.85
CA ASN A 272 25.44 16.40 11.81
C ASN A 272 23.97 16.23 12.16
N THR A 273 23.23 15.54 11.31
CA THR A 273 21.82 15.21 11.56
C THR A 273 21.60 13.72 11.45
N ARG A 274 20.60 13.18 12.14
CA ARG A 274 20.11 11.79 11.97
C ARG A 274 18.69 11.66 12.48
N ASN A 275 18.11 10.47 12.34
CA ASN A 275 16.79 10.12 12.84
C ASN A 275 15.72 11.15 12.46
N PHE A 276 15.80 11.70 11.24
CA PHE A 276 14.79 12.62 10.77
C PHE A 276 13.55 11.82 10.41
N ARG A 277 12.48 12.07 11.14
CA ARG A 277 11.28 11.24 11.13
C ARG A 277 10.04 12.07 11.37
N ALA A 278 8.92 11.51 10.97
CA ALA A 278 7.61 12.09 11.17
C ALA A 278 6.75 11.07 11.93
N CYS A 279 6.04 11.55 12.94
CA CYS A 279 5.28 10.76 13.90
C CYS A 279 3.84 11.29 13.96
N TRP A 280 2.89 10.37 14.10
CA TRP A 280 1.52 10.74 14.44
C TRP A 280 1.43 10.97 15.94
N ASN A 281 0.88 12.11 16.34
CA ASN A 281 0.38 12.27 17.70
C ASN A 281 -0.97 11.57 17.76
N LEU A 282 -0.97 10.28 18.08
CA LEU A 282 -2.19 9.60 18.53
C LEU A 282 -2.47 10.11 19.94
N GLY A 283 -2.96 11.36 20.04
CA GLY A 283 -3.57 11.83 21.27
C GLY A 283 -4.53 10.73 21.70
N GLY A 284 -4.41 10.23 22.94
CA GLY A 284 -4.89 8.92 23.39
C GLY A 284 -6.40 8.61 23.29
N GLY A 285 -7.15 9.26 22.41
CA GLY A 285 -8.40 8.79 21.86
C GLY A 285 -8.14 7.66 20.88
N LYS A 286 -8.72 6.50 21.21
CA LYS A 286 -8.80 5.34 20.35
C LYS A 286 -9.33 5.76 18.97
N ILE A 287 -8.60 5.41 17.93
CA ILE A 287 -9.13 5.31 16.57
C ILE A 287 -10.16 4.16 16.61
N ASN A 288 -11.43 4.52 16.43
CA ASN A 288 -12.55 3.59 16.25
C ASN A 288 -12.69 3.26 14.76
#